data_AF-A0A7W9AXR9-F1
#
_entry.id   AF-A0A7W9AXR9-F1
#
_cell.length_a   1.000
_cell.length_b   1.000
_cell.length_c   1.000
_cell.angle_alpha   90.00
_cell.angle_beta   90.00
_cell.angle_gamma   90.00
#
_symmetry.space_group_name_H-M   'P 1'
#
loop_
_entity.id
_entity.type
_entity.pdbx_description
1 polymer ?
#
loop_
_entity_poly.entity_id
_entity_poly.type
_entity_poly.pdbx_seq_one_letter_code
_entity_poly.pdbx_strand_id
1 'polypeptide(L)'
;MFFAAGICSLAVAFTILSVWYQNPRDRFLFWGCLGMILLGAGAVLYYAGPFSLETASIVAFGLETAGFLFLYVGARQISGRVVPGGLLTAFAIIVVCAVALPVLGGWAGIGTAVFNIAVAALLVMTAREYIHVLREAPIPVAGMIVLYVLTALSFFLCGAVIIHERQWVLTDIPVNWAEDLNAITAIIGITGIGALSLSFTQSRIARRHANDARTDSLTGLLNRRALYDLLSKDELRLGDSVVVFDLDAFKSINDTHGHMVGDGVLCAFSDILRNHIDVEALVARIGGEEFVLVLRQRPHTDVLSLADAIRKSLSLIAFDTQTGGFTTTTSAGIAFYTPGDRDFQTVFRRADTALYRAKHLGRNKVCTELHSVA
;
A
#
# COMPACT_ATOMS: atom_id res chain seq x y z
N MET A 1 20.50 -17.38 -25.01
CA MET A 1 19.76 -17.03 -23.77
C MET A 1 18.94 -15.75 -23.93
N PHE A 2 19.46 -14.70 -24.56
CA PHE A 2 18.74 -13.43 -24.73
C PHE A 2 17.40 -13.52 -25.49
N PHE A 3 17.27 -14.40 -26.49
CA PHE A 3 15.97 -14.67 -27.13
C PHE A 3 14.92 -15.18 -26.11
N ALA A 4 15.33 -16.03 -25.16
CA ALA A 4 14.46 -16.49 -24.09
C ALA A 4 14.11 -15.34 -23.12
N ALA A 5 15.05 -14.45 -22.81
CA ALA A 5 14.77 -13.23 -22.03
C ALA A 5 13.68 -12.37 -22.69
N GLY A 6 13.71 -12.24 -24.02
CA GLY A 6 12.68 -11.54 -24.78
C GLY A 6 11.29 -12.18 -24.63
N ILE A 7 11.21 -13.51 -24.73
CA ILE A 7 9.95 -14.26 -24.51
C ILE A 7 9.46 -14.10 -23.07
N CYS A 8 10.35 -14.20 -22.07
CA CYS A 8 10.00 -13.98 -20.67
C CYS A 8 9.42 -12.58 -20.45
N SER A 9 9.99 -11.55 -21.08
CA SER A 9 9.48 -10.18 -21.00
C SER A 9 8.07 -10.06 -21.54
N LEU A 10 7.76 -10.67 -22.68
CA LEU A 10 6.42 -10.67 -23.26
C LEU A 10 5.42 -11.45 -22.40
N ALA A 11 5.83 -12.56 -21.80
CA ALA A 11 4.98 -13.32 -20.87
C ALA A 11 4.65 -12.49 -19.61
N VAL A 12 5.63 -11.79 -19.04
CA VAL A 12 5.40 -10.87 -17.91
C VAL A 12 4.55 -9.67 -18.33
N ALA A 13 4.71 -9.15 -19.55
CA ALA A 13 3.84 -8.09 -20.05
C ALA A 13 2.36 -8.54 -20.07
N PHE A 14 2.09 -9.77 -20.51
CA PHE A 14 0.73 -10.32 -20.52
C PHE A 14 0.13 -10.44 -19.11
N THR A 15 0.92 -10.86 -18.12
CA THR A 15 0.45 -10.94 -16.73
C THR A 15 0.18 -9.55 -16.14
N ILE A 16 1.05 -8.57 -16.38
CA ILE A 16 0.84 -7.18 -15.96
C ILE A 16 -0.41 -6.60 -16.64
N LEU A 17 -0.61 -6.87 -17.93
CA LEU A 17 -1.78 -6.40 -18.69
C LEU A 17 -3.08 -6.95 -18.12
N SER A 18 -3.11 -8.24 -17.75
CA SER A 18 -4.27 -8.87 -17.12
C SER A 18 -4.66 -8.18 -15.80
N VAL A 19 -3.65 -7.84 -14.98
CA VAL A 19 -3.85 -7.17 -13.69
C VAL A 19 -4.28 -5.72 -13.89
N TRP A 20 -3.70 -5.02 -14.86
CA TRP A 20 -4.11 -3.67 -15.23
C TRP A 20 -5.55 -3.63 -15.75
N TYR A 21 -5.97 -4.61 -16.55
CA TYR A 21 -7.34 -4.71 -17.06
C TYR A 21 -8.38 -4.78 -15.93
N GLN A 22 -8.04 -5.45 -14.82
CA GLN A 22 -8.88 -5.50 -13.62
C GLN A 22 -8.86 -4.18 -12.83
N ASN A 23 -7.78 -3.40 -12.93
CA ASN A 23 -7.54 -2.19 -12.14
C ASN A 23 -7.02 -1.02 -13.01
N PRO A 24 -7.82 -0.50 -13.97
CA PRO A 24 -7.33 0.47 -14.97
C PRO A 24 -6.93 1.83 -14.37
N ARG A 25 -7.29 2.09 -13.12
CA ARG A 25 -6.89 3.30 -12.37
C ARG A 25 -5.39 3.33 -12.06
N ASP A 26 -4.74 2.18 -11.97
CA ASP A 26 -3.33 2.06 -11.63
C ASP A 26 -2.45 2.20 -12.90
N ARG A 27 -2.32 3.44 -13.38
CA ARG A 27 -1.61 3.78 -14.63
C ARG A 27 -0.14 3.31 -14.68
N PHE A 28 0.51 3.09 -13.54
CA PHE A 28 1.88 2.60 -13.52
C PHE A 28 2.02 1.18 -14.11
N LEU A 29 1.00 0.32 -13.98
CA LEU A 29 1.00 -1.02 -14.56
C LEU A 29 0.95 -0.96 -16.08
N PHE A 30 0.25 0.02 -16.64
CA PHE A 30 0.21 0.25 -18.08
C PHE A 30 1.61 0.59 -18.63
N TRP A 31 2.33 1.51 -17.97
CA TRP A 31 3.71 1.83 -18.36
C TRP A 31 4.66 0.65 -18.16
N GLY A 32 4.49 -0.11 -17.06
CA GLY A 32 5.22 -1.36 -16.84
C GLY A 32 5.02 -2.36 -17.98
N CYS A 33 3.77 -2.60 -18.38
CA CYS A 33 3.42 -3.48 -19.49
C CYS A 33 4.05 -3.02 -20.81
N LEU A 34 3.88 -1.74 -21.16
CA LEU A 34 4.45 -1.19 -22.39
C LEU A 34 5.98 -1.29 -22.40
N GLY A 35 6.62 -1.03 -21.25
CA GLY A 35 8.05 -1.22 -21.07
C GLY A 35 8.50 -2.64 -21.37
N MET A 36 7.82 -3.63 -20.79
CA MET A 36 8.15 -5.05 -20.97
C MET A 36 7.91 -5.55 -22.40
N ILE A 37 6.90 -5.02 -23.10
CA ILE A 37 6.68 -5.32 -24.53
C ILE A 37 7.86 -4.83 -25.37
N LEU A 38 8.29 -3.59 -25.15
CA LEU A 38 9.38 -3.00 -25.95
C LEU A 38 10.74 -3.66 -25.66
N LEU A 39 11.02 -3.99 -24.39
CA LEU A 39 12.21 -4.76 -24.02
C LEU A 39 12.21 -6.14 -24.67
N GLY A 40 11.05 -6.83 -24.66
CA GLY A 40 10.91 -8.15 -25.27
C GLY A 40 11.08 -8.11 -26.79
N ALA A 41 10.44 -7.14 -27.45
CA ALA A 41 10.53 -6.96 -28.88
C ALA A 41 11.95 -6.58 -29.33
N GLY A 42 12.62 -5.67 -28.60
CA GLY A 42 14.02 -5.29 -28.87
C GLY A 42 14.96 -6.49 -28.81
N ALA A 43 14.90 -7.27 -27.72
CA ALA A 43 15.73 -8.46 -27.56
C ALA A 43 15.45 -9.51 -28.65
N VAL A 44 14.17 -9.77 -28.97
CA VAL A 44 13.85 -10.73 -30.05
C VAL A 44 14.37 -10.25 -31.40
N LEU A 45 14.19 -8.97 -31.75
CA LEU A 45 14.66 -8.42 -33.02
C LEU A 45 16.19 -8.45 -33.13
N TYR A 46 16.90 -8.17 -32.05
CA TYR A 46 18.36 -8.17 -32.04
C TYR A 46 18.95 -9.57 -32.26
N TYR A 47 18.38 -10.58 -31.62
CA TYR A 47 18.94 -11.94 -31.62
C TYR A 47 18.30 -12.90 -32.64
N ALA A 48 17.12 -12.60 -33.19
CA ALA A 48 16.50 -13.42 -34.23
C ALA A 48 17.12 -13.21 -35.63
N GLY A 49 17.96 -12.20 -35.80
CA GLY A 49 18.73 -11.96 -37.02
C GLY A 49 17.96 -11.63 -38.31
N PRO A 50 16.80 -10.96 -38.32
CA PRO A 50 16.14 -10.58 -39.57
C PRO A 50 16.85 -9.44 -40.32
N PHE A 51 17.80 -8.76 -39.68
CA PHE A 51 18.48 -7.56 -40.21
C PHE A 51 20.00 -7.66 -40.08
N SER A 52 20.72 -6.75 -40.76
CA SER A 52 22.15 -6.53 -40.52
C SER A 52 22.39 -6.07 -39.07
N LEU A 53 23.57 -6.37 -38.51
CA LEU A 53 23.93 -6.02 -37.14
C LEU A 53 23.68 -4.53 -36.85
N GLU A 54 24.10 -3.63 -37.74
CA GLU A 54 23.89 -2.19 -37.60
C GLU A 54 22.41 -1.81 -37.47
N THR A 55 21.58 -2.32 -38.38
CA THR A 55 20.14 -2.06 -38.37
C THR A 55 19.48 -2.65 -37.13
N ALA A 56 19.87 -3.87 -36.76
CA ALA A 56 19.39 -4.56 -35.57
C ALA A 56 19.75 -3.78 -34.30
N SER A 57 20.99 -3.30 -34.15
CA SER A 57 21.44 -2.50 -33.01
C SER A 57 20.62 -1.21 -32.87
N ILE A 58 20.45 -0.46 -33.96
CA ILE A 58 19.73 0.83 -33.92
C ILE A 58 18.28 0.62 -33.51
N VAL A 59 17.59 -0.35 -34.12
CA VAL A 59 16.17 -0.62 -33.85
C VAL A 59 15.98 -1.19 -32.45
N ALA A 60 16.74 -2.23 -32.10
CA ALA A 60 16.59 -2.92 -30.82
C ALA A 60 16.94 -2.00 -29.64
N PHE A 61 18.09 -1.32 -29.69
CA PHE A 61 18.49 -0.42 -28.60
C PHE A 61 17.58 0.81 -28.48
N GLY A 62 16.98 1.27 -29.59
CA GLY A 62 15.93 2.29 -29.56
C GLY A 62 14.67 1.82 -28.82
N LEU A 63 14.18 0.62 -29.15
CA LEU A 63 13.03 0.00 -28.48
C LEU A 63 13.32 -0.25 -26.99
N GLU A 64 14.49 -0.79 -26.67
CA GLU A 64 14.88 -1.09 -25.29
C GLU A 64 15.05 0.18 -24.45
N THR A 65 15.65 1.23 -25.02
CA THR A 65 15.75 2.55 -24.35
C THR A 65 14.37 3.09 -24.01
N ALA A 66 13.41 3.04 -24.95
CA ALA A 66 12.04 3.43 -24.70
C ALA A 66 11.38 2.54 -23.63
N GLY A 67 11.66 1.23 -23.66
CA GLY A 67 11.20 0.27 -22.67
C GLY A 67 11.63 0.61 -21.24
N PHE A 68 12.93 0.83 -21.02
CA PHE A 68 13.47 1.23 -19.71
C PHE A 68 12.94 2.59 -19.25
N LEU A 69 12.72 3.54 -20.18
CA LEU A 69 12.09 4.82 -19.85
C LEU A 69 10.64 4.65 -19.35
N PHE A 70 9.86 3.74 -19.93
CA PHE A 70 8.52 3.46 -19.42
C PHE A 70 8.54 2.79 -18.04
N LEU A 71 9.51 1.91 -17.78
CA LEU A 71 9.72 1.37 -16.43
C LEU A 71 10.06 2.49 -15.42
N TYR A 72 10.92 3.43 -15.80
CA TYR A 72 11.24 4.60 -14.99
C TYR A 72 10.01 5.49 -14.73
N VAL A 73 9.21 5.78 -15.77
CA VAL A 73 7.95 6.54 -15.65
C VAL A 73 6.98 5.85 -14.71
N GLY A 74 6.82 4.52 -14.83
CA GLY A 74 6.01 3.71 -13.93
C GLY A 74 6.48 3.82 -12.49
N ALA A 75 7.78 3.63 -12.23
CA ALA A 75 8.35 3.74 -10.88
C ALA A 75 8.15 5.14 -10.28
N ARG A 76 8.32 6.19 -11.08
CA ARG A 76 8.14 7.58 -10.62
C ARG A 76 6.69 7.92 -10.29
N GLN A 77 5.73 7.34 -11.03
CA GLN A 77 4.30 7.44 -10.72
C GLN A 77 3.94 6.72 -9.42
N ILE A 78 4.53 5.54 -9.17
CA ILE A 78 4.35 4.82 -7.90
C ILE A 78 4.80 5.69 -6.73
N SER A 79 5.95 6.35 -6.86
CA SER A 79 6.49 7.24 -5.82
C SER A 79 5.82 8.61 -5.72
N GLY A 80 4.71 8.84 -6.46
CA GLY A 80 3.93 10.08 -6.41
C GLY A 80 4.66 11.31 -6.95
N ARG A 81 5.73 11.12 -7.73
CA ARG A 81 6.58 12.22 -8.23
C ARG A 81 6.16 12.65 -9.64
N VAL A 82 6.31 13.94 -9.91
CA VAL A 82 6.03 14.55 -11.22
C VAL A 82 6.94 13.93 -12.26
N VAL A 83 6.38 13.47 -13.38
CA VAL A 83 7.11 12.92 -14.53
C VAL A 83 7.49 14.06 -15.49
N PRO A 84 8.79 14.38 -15.67
CA PRO A 84 9.22 15.49 -16.52
C PRO A 84 9.29 15.02 -17.98
N GLY A 85 8.14 14.96 -18.65
CA GLY A 85 8.00 14.40 -20.00
C GLY A 85 9.02 14.96 -21.01
N GLY A 86 9.17 16.29 -21.09
CA GLY A 86 10.12 16.92 -22.02
C GLY A 86 11.59 16.54 -21.77
N LEU A 87 12.00 16.41 -20.51
CA LEU A 87 13.36 15.98 -20.16
C LEU A 87 13.60 14.51 -20.53
N LEU A 88 12.61 13.65 -20.31
CA LEU A 88 12.70 12.23 -20.67
C LEU A 88 12.75 12.03 -22.18
N THR A 89 11.97 12.80 -22.95
CA THR A 89 12.04 12.77 -24.41
C THR A 89 13.39 13.26 -24.92
N ALA A 90 13.92 14.35 -24.36
CA ALA A 90 15.26 14.84 -24.72
C ALA A 90 16.34 13.79 -24.39
N PHE A 91 16.26 13.16 -23.22
CA PHE A 91 17.17 12.07 -22.84
C PHE A 91 17.08 10.89 -23.81
N ALA A 92 15.87 10.46 -24.20
CA ALA A 92 15.67 9.38 -25.15
C ALA A 92 16.34 9.68 -26.50
N ILE A 93 16.14 10.89 -27.03
CA ILE A 93 16.74 11.35 -28.29
C ILE A 93 18.26 11.35 -28.17
N ILE A 94 18.81 11.89 -27.08
CA ILE A 94 20.26 11.93 -26.85
C ILE A 94 20.86 10.53 -26.83
N VAL A 95 20.26 9.59 -26.09
CA VAL A 95 20.76 8.21 -26.02
C VAL A 95 20.67 7.53 -27.38
N VAL A 96 19.52 7.62 -28.07
CA VAL A 96 19.35 7.00 -29.40
C VAL A 96 20.34 7.59 -30.41
N CYS A 97 20.55 8.90 -30.43
CA CYS A 97 21.54 9.52 -31.30
C CYS A 97 22.99 9.12 -30.93
N ALA A 98 23.32 9.07 -29.64
CA ALA A 98 24.65 8.68 -29.16
C ALA A 98 24.98 7.21 -29.45
N VAL A 99 23.96 6.37 -29.66
CA VAL A 99 24.10 4.97 -30.08
C VAL A 99 24.11 4.85 -31.61
N ALA A 100 23.16 5.47 -32.29
CA ALA A 100 22.97 5.31 -33.73
C ALA A 100 24.08 5.96 -34.57
N LEU A 101 24.58 7.14 -34.17
CA LEU A 101 25.61 7.84 -34.94
C LEU A 101 26.93 7.05 -35.02
N PRO A 102 27.48 6.48 -33.91
CA PRO A 102 28.63 5.59 -34.01
C PRO A 102 28.35 4.33 -34.83
N VAL A 103 27.18 3.70 -34.68
CA VAL A 103 26.82 2.47 -35.42
C VAL A 103 26.80 2.73 -36.93
N LEU A 104 26.14 3.80 -37.38
CA LEU A 104 26.12 4.21 -38.79
C LEU A 104 27.51 4.60 -39.32
N GLY A 105 28.41 5.04 -38.44
CA GLY A 105 29.80 5.34 -38.78
C GLY A 105 30.72 4.12 -38.82
N GLY A 106 30.20 2.90 -38.65
CA GLY A 106 30.98 1.66 -38.59
C GLY A 106 31.62 1.39 -37.22
N TRP A 107 31.34 2.21 -36.21
CA TRP A 107 31.84 2.09 -34.84
C TRP A 107 30.79 1.48 -33.90
N ALA A 108 30.21 0.36 -34.33
CA ALA A 108 29.12 -0.30 -33.60
C ALA A 108 29.46 -0.65 -32.15
N GLY A 109 30.74 -0.93 -31.84
CA GLY A 109 31.19 -1.18 -30.48
C GLY A 109 31.04 0.02 -29.55
N ILE A 110 31.35 1.23 -30.04
CA ILE A 110 31.12 2.48 -29.28
C ILE A 110 29.62 2.63 -28.97
N GLY A 111 28.76 2.44 -29.97
CA GLY A 111 27.32 2.55 -29.81
C GLY A 111 26.78 1.57 -28.77
N THR A 112 27.20 0.30 -28.83
CA THR A 112 26.81 -0.74 -27.87
C THR A 112 27.30 -0.43 -26.45
N ALA A 113 28.52 0.09 -26.28
CA ALA A 113 29.03 0.49 -24.96
C ALA A 113 28.24 1.66 -24.37
N VAL A 114 27.94 2.68 -25.19
CA VAL A 114 27.12 3.83 -24.78
C VAL A 114 25.73 3.40 -24.34
N PHE A 115 25.08 2.52 -25.12
CA PHE A 115 23.77 1.97 -24.79
C PHE A 115 23.77 1.28 -23.42
N ASN A 116 24.69 0.35 -23.21
CA ASN A 116 24.82 -0.41 -21.98
C ASN A 116 25.02 0.48 -20.74
N ILE A 117 25.88 1.50 -20.84
CA ILE A 117 26.11 2.46 -19.75
C ILE A 117 24.87 3.32 -19.48
N ALA A 118 24.18 3.77 -20.53
CA ALA A 118 22.96 4.57 -20.40
C ALA A 118 21.82 3.78 -19.74
N VAL A 119 21.64 2.51 -20.11
CA VAL A 119 20.66 1.60 -19.50
C VAL A 119 20.99 1.34 -18.04
N ALA A 120 22.27 1.07 -17.72
CA ALA A 120 22.70 0.90 -16.34
C ALA A 120 22.34 2.12 -15.47
N ALA A 121 22.56 3.33 -15.97
CA ALA A 121 22.18 4.57 -15.28
C ALA A 121 20.66 4.68 -15.09
N LEU A 122 19.86 4.39 -16.13
CA LEU A 122 18.40 4.38 -16.04
C LEU A 122 17.87 3.39 -15.00
N LEU A 123 18.46 2.19 -14.92
CA LEU A 123 18.08 1.17 -13.95
C LEU A 123 18.39 1.61 -12.51
N VAL A 124 19.55 2.24 -12.27
CA VAL A 124 19.89 2.83 -10.96
C VAL A 124 18.92 3.96 -10.60
N MET A 125 18.58 4.83 -11.55
CA MET A 125 17.59 5.88 -11.35
C MET A 125 16.21 5.30 -11.01
N THR A 126 15.81 4.22 -11.68
CA THR A 126 14.56 3.49 -11.41
C THR A 126 14.56 2.87 -10.02
N ALA A 127 15.65 2.21 -9.62
CA ALA A 127 15.82 1.65 -8.28
C ALA A 127 15.70 2.74 -7.19
N ARG A 128 16.26 3.92 -7.44
CA ARG A 128 16.17 5.06 -6.51
C ARG A 128 14.73 5.52 -6.29
N GLU A 129 13.85 5.44 -7.28
CA GLU A 129 12.45 5.79 -7.08
C GLU A 129 11.78 4.84 -6.08
N TYR A 130 12.09 3.54 -6.14
CA TYR A 130 11.55 2.52 -5.23
C TYR A 130 11.98 2.69 -3.77
N ILE A 131 13.13 3.32 -3.48
CA ILE A 131 13.55 3.64 -2.10
C ILE A 131 12.48 4.48 -1.38
N HIS A 132 11.81 5.39 -2.10
CA HIS A 132 10.80 6.28 -1.50
C HIS A 132 9.53 5.53 -1.06
N VAL A 133 9.24 4.37 -1.67
CA VAL A 133 8.07 3.54 -1.35
C VAL A 133 8.42 2.28 -0.58
N LEU A 134 9.67 2.14 -0.12
CA LEU A 134 10.13 0.98 0.66
C LEU A 134 9.30 0.75 1.92
N ARG A 135 8.79 1.82 2.55
CA ARG A 135 7.94 1.72 3.74
C ARG A 135 6.54 1.16 3.47
N GLU A 136 6.07 1.21 2.21
CA GLU A 136 4.75 0.68 1.86
C GLU A 136 4.73 -0.84 1.92
N ALA A 137 5.74 -1.50 1.34
CA ALA A 137 5.90 -2.95 1.34
C ALA A 137 7.39 -3.34 1.33
N PRO A 138 8.04 -3.48 2.50
CA PRO A 138 9.49 -3.53 2.59
C PRO A 138 10.12 -4.73 1.87
N ILE A 139 9.50 -5.92 1.97
CA ILE A 139 10.03 -7.14 1.38
C ILE A 139 10.01 -7.08 -0.17
N PRO A 140 8.85 -6.90 -0.84
CA PRO A 140 8.83 -6.90 -2.30
C PRO A 140 9.58 -5.70 -2.89
N VAL A 141 9.52 -4.53 -2.26
CA VAL A 141 10.21 -3.34 -2.76
C VAL A 141 11.74 -3.45 -2.59
N ALA A 142 12.24 -3.99 -1.47
CA ALA A 142 13.67 -4.26 -1.31
C ALA A 142 14.17 -5.26 -2.37
N GLY A 143 13.41 -6.33 -2.62
CA GLY A 143 13.74 -7.29 -3.68
C GLY A 143 13.82 -6.64 -5.06
N MET A 144 12.87 -5.76 -5.40
CA MET A 144 12.91 -5.01 -6.66
C MET A 144 14.15 -4.12 -6.75
N ILE A 145 14.49 -3.37 -5.70
CA ILE A 145 15.68 -2.51 -5.67
C ILE A 145 16.94 -3.32 -5.93
N VAL A 146 17.10 -4.46 -5.24
CA VAL A 146 18.24 -5.37 -5.44
C VAL A 146 18.31 -5.86 -6.88
N LEU A 147 17.19 -6.32 -7.44
CA LEU A 147 17.15 -6.80 -8.82
C LEU A 147 17.49 -5.69 -9.82
N TYR A 148 16.94 -4.48 -9.68
CA TYR A 148 17.29 -3.35 -10.54
C TYR A 148 18.78 -3.00 -10.47
N VAL A 149 19.39 -3.04 -9.27
CA VAL A 149 20.82 -2.74 -9.08
C VAL A 149 21.71 -3.84 -9.67
N LEU A 150 21.34 -5.12 -9.49
CA LEU A 150 22.07 -6.24 -10.09
C LEU A 150 22.00 -6.20 -11.62
N THR A 151 20.81 -5.94 -12.19
CA THR A 151 20.66 -5.75 -13.64
C THR A 151 21.44 -4.52 -14.11
N ALA A 152 21.43 -3.41 -13.37
CA ALA A 152 22.24 -2.24 -13.73
C ALA A 152 23.74 -2.58 -13.79
N LEU A 153 24.24 -3.36 -12.82
CA LEU A 153 25.63 -3.79 -12.79
C LEU A 153 25.96 -4.69 -13.99
N SER A 154 25.07 -5.60 -14.39
CA SER A 154 25.32 -6.47 -15.54
C SER A 154 25.43 -5.68 -16.86
N PHE A 155 24.53 -4.73 -17.09
CA PHE A 155 24.64 -3.82 -18.26
C PHE A 155 25.90 -2.97 -18.21
N PHE A 156 26.28 -2.43 -17.04
CA PHE A 156 27.52 -1.68 -16.90
C PHE A 156 28.75 -2.51 -17.26
N LEU A 157 28.80 -3.79 -16.83
CA LEU A 157 29.90 -4.69 -17.15
C LEU A 157 30.01 -4.97 -18.65
N CYS A 158 28.89 -5.15 -19.37
CA CYS A 158 28.89 -5.29 -20.83
C CYS A 158 29.56 -4.08 -21.52
N GLY A 159 29.18 -2.87 -21.13
CA GLY A 159 29.80 -1.65 -21.65
C GLY A 159 31.28 -1.52 -21.28
N ALA A 160 31.63 -1.88 -20.04
CA ALA A 160 33.01 -1.79 -19.53
C ALA A 160 33.96 -2.76 -20.24
N VAL A 161 33.53 -3.99 -20.56
CA VAL A 161 34.34 -4.97 -21.29
C VAL A 161 34.67 -4.48 -22.70
N ILE A 162 33.69 -3.94 -23.43
CA ILE A 162 33.90 -3.38 -24.78
C ILE A 162 34.97 -2.27 -24.75
N ILE A 163 34.89 -1.38 -23.75
CA ILE A 163 35.85 -0.27 -23.59
C ILE A 163 37.23 -0.80 -23.20
N HIS A 164 37.30 -1.77 -22.28
CA HIS A 164 38.56 -2.33 -21.79
C HIS A 164 39.31 -3.09 -22.88
N GLU A 165 38.60 -3.93 -23.63
CA GLU A 165 39.15 -4.71 -24.75
C GLU A 165 39.32 -3.89 -26.03
N ARG A 166 38.89 -2.62 -26.04
CA ARG A 166 38.99 -1.70 -27.18
C ARG A 166 38.28 -2.23 -28.44
N GLN A 167 37.13 -2.90 -28.24
CA GLN A 167 36.29 -3.43 -29.31
C GLN A 167 35.45 -2.32 -29.95
N TRP A 168 36.10 -1.38 -30.65
CA TRP A 168 35.41 -0.21 -31.21
C TRP A 168 34.51 -0.52 -32.42
N VAL A 169 34.83 -1.60 -33.14
CA VAL A 169 34.11 -2.09 -34.32
C VAL A 169 33.65 -3.51 -34.00
N LEU A 170 32.38 -3.79 -34.26
CA LEU A 170 31.78 -5.12 -34.06
C LEU A 170 31.31 -5.65 -35.41
N THR A 171 31.77 -6.84 -35.78
CA THR A 171 31.28 -7.58 -36.97
C THR A 171 30.08 -8.45 -36.64
N ASP A 172 30.02 -8.93 -35.40
CA ASP A 172 29.02 -9.84 -34.88
C ASP A 172 28.58 -9.40 -33.49
N ILE A 173 27.51 -10.02 -33.00
CA ILE A 173 27.04 -9.81 -31.63
C ILE A 173 28.15 -10.23 -30.64
N PRO A 174 28.52 -9.37 -29.66
CA PRO A 174 29.56 -9.72 -28.69
C PRO A 174 29.24 -11.02 -27.94
N VAL A 175 30.26 -11.87 -27.80
CA VAL A 175 30.19 -13.11 -27.01
C VAL A 175 31.32 -13.07 -25.98
N ASN A 176 30.97 -12.84 -24.72
CA ASN A 176 31.91 -12.80 -23.61
C ASN A 176 31.19 -13.11 -22.28
N TRP A 177 31.98 -13.25 -21.21
CA TRP A 177 31.47 -13.59 -19.88
C TRP A 177 30.48 -12.54 -19.32
N ALA A 178 30.62 -11.27 -19.70
CA ALA A 178 29.72 -10.21 -19.23
C ALA A 178 28.37 -10.29 -19.92
N GLU A 179 28.34 -10.63 -21.22
CA GLU A 179 27.10 -10.89 -21.96
C GLU A 179 26.36 -12.12 -21.41
N ASP A 180 27.07 -13.19 -21.08
CA ASP A 180 26.46 -14.38 -20.45
C ASP A 180 25.85 -14.03 -19.08
N LEU A 181 26.58 -13.29 -18.25
CA LEU A 181 26.08 -12.81 -16.96
C LEU A 181 24.87 -11.88 -17.14
N ASN A 182 24.90 -11.00 -18.14
CA ASN A 182 23.82 -10.07 -18.44
C ASN A 182 22.56 -10.80 -18.90
N ALA A 183 22.68 -11.83 -19.74
CA ALA A 183 21.54 -12.65 -20.15
C ALA A 183 20.84 -13.30 -18.95
N ILE A 184 21.63 -13.89 -18.04
CA ILE A 184 21.10 -14.54 -16.82
C ILE A 184 20.43 -13.50 -15.91
N THR A 185 21.11 -12.38 -15.67
CA THR A 185 20.63 -11.31 -14.79
C THR A 185 19.39 -10.62 -15.37
N ALA A 186 19.29 -10.48 -16.68
CA ALA A 186 18.11 -9.95 -17.36
C ALA A 186 16.91 -10.90 -17.20
N ILE A 187 17.08 -12.22 -17.36
CA ILE A 187 15.99 -13.19 -17.15
C ILE A 187 15.50 -13.13 -15.70
N ILE A 188 16.42 -13.17 -14.73
CA ILE A 188 16.07 -13.09 -13.30
C ILE A 188 15.42 -11.73 -12.99
N GLY A 189 15.97 -10.64 -13.53
CA GLY A 189 15.48 -9.28 -13.35
C GLY A 189 14.07 -9.11 -13.88
N ILE A 190 13.81 -9.41 -15.15
CA ILE A 190 12.49 -9.31 -15.81
C ILE A 190 11.44 -10.10 -15.04
N THR A 191 11.73 -11.36 -14.72
CA THR A 191 10.77 -12.26 -14.08
C THR A 191 10.55 -11.88 -12.61
N GLY A 192 11.63 -11.60 -11.88
CA GLY A 192 11.60 -11.23 -10.47
C GLY A 192 10.98 -9.85 -10.23
N ILE A 193 11.38 -8.83 -11.00
CA ILE A 193 10.80 -7.48 -10.92
C ILE A 193 9.32 -7.54 -11.27
N GLY A 194 8.92 -8.30 -12.31
CA GLY A 194 7.51 -8.51 -12.66
C GLY A 194 6.70 -9.13 -11.52
N ALA A 195 7.18 -10.24 -10.94
CA ALA A 195 6.51 -10.93 -9.85
C ALA A 195 6.42 -10.08 -8.57
N LEU A 196 7.51 -9.39 -8.20
CA LEU A 196 7.54 -8.53 -7.02
C LEU A 196 6.69 -7.26 -7.22
N SER A 197 6.65 -6.70 -8.42
CA SER A 197 5.75 -5.59 -8.77
C SER A 197 4.28 -5.99 -8.64
N LEU A 198 3.93 -7.23 -9.03
CA LEU A 198 2.58 -7.76 -8.81
C LEU A 198 2.29 -7.95 -7.31
N SER A 199 3.21 -8.54 -6.55
CA SER A 199 3.07 -8.71 -5.09
C SER A 199 2.88 -7.37 -4.37
N PHE A 200 3.64 -6.35 -4.77
CA PHE A 200 3.48 -4.98 -4.28
C PHE A 200 2.08 -4.42 -4.58
N THR A 201 1.61 -4.58 -5.82
CA THR A 201 0.28 -4.13 -6.26
C THR A 201 -0.83 -4.80 -5.45
N GLN A 202 -0.76 -6.11 -5.26
CA GLN A 202 -1.71 -6.87 -4.44
C GLN A 202 -1.74 -6.36 -3.00
N SER A 203 -0.58 -6.09 -2.42
CA SER A 203 -0.47 -5.52 -1.06
C SER A 203 -1.16 -4.15 -0.95
N ARG A 204 -1.05 -3.31 -1.98
CA ARG A 204 -1.73 -2.00 -2.02
C ARG A 204 -3.24 -2.13 -2.17
N ILE A 205 -3.71 -3.03 -3.03
CA ILE A 205 -5.15 -3.29 -3.22
C ILE A 205 -5.75 -3.82 -1.93
N ALA A 206 -5.11 -4.79 -1.27
CA ALA A 206 -5.56 -5.33 0.01
C ALA A 206 -5.65 -4.23 1.09
N ARG A 207 -4.65 -3.35 1.18
CA ARG A 207 -4.69 -2.19 2.10
C ARG A 207 -5.80 -1.20 1.75
N ARG A 208 -6.05 -0.93 0.47
CA ARG A 208 -7.17 -0.08 0.04
C ARG A 208 -8.51 -0.69 0.47
N HIS A 209 -8.73 -1.98 0.23
CA HIS A 209 -9.96 -2.66 0.67
C HIS A 209 -10.13 -2.65 2.18
N ALA A 210 -9.05 -2.92 2.94
CA ALA A 210 -9.09 -2.81 4.40
C ALA A 210 -9.43 -1.39 4.86
N ASN A 211 -8.88 -0.39 4.18
CA ASN A 211 -9.14 1.02 4.45
C ASN A 211 -10.56 1.48 4.05
N ASP A 212 -11.15 0.90 3.01
CA ASP A 212 -12.48 1.24 2.49
C ASP A 212 -13.61 0.50 3.23
N ALA A 213 -13.28 -0.50 4.06
CA ALA A 213 -14.25 -1.10 4.96
C ALA A 213 -14.80 -0.03 5.91
N ARG A 214 -16.14 0.13 5.94
CA ARG A 214 -16.80 1.08 6.85
C ARG A 214 -17.09 0.50 8.23
N THR A 215 -16.97 -0.81 8.37
CA THR A 215 -17.31 -1.54 9.58
C THR A 215 -16.09 -2.22 10.19
N ASP A 216 -16.13 -2.42 11.49
CA ASP A 216 -15.21 -3.30 12.20
C ASP A 216 -15.51 -4.76 11.83
N SER A 217 -14.48 -5.53 11.45
CA SER A 217 -14.67 -6.87 10.88
C SER A 217 -15.16 -7.90 11.90
N LEU A 218 -14.87 -7.69 13.19
CA LEU A 218 -15.30 -8.59 14.26
C LEU A 218 -16.73 -8.26 14.70
N THR A 219 -16.97 -7.01 15.05
CA THR A 219 -18.22 -6.60 15.68
C THR A 219 -19.30 -6.23 14.67
N GLY A 220 -18.93 -5.81 13.45
CA GLY A 220 -19.84 -5.28 12.44
C GLY A 220 -20.38 -3.88 12.73
N LEU A 221 -19.92 -3.21 13.80
CA LEU A 221 -20.22 -1.79 14.06
C LEU A 221 -19.43 -0.89 13.11
N LEU A 222 -19.70 0.42 13.08
CA LEU A 222 -18.81 1.34 12.36
C LEU A 222 -17.39 1.23 12.94
N ASN A 223 -16.38 1.32 12.08
CA ASN A 223 -15.02 1.49 12.57
C ASN A 223 -14.72 2.97 12.85
N ARG A 224 -13.59 3.23 13.51
CA ARG A 224 -13.11 4.59 13.81
C ARG A 224 -13.16 5.52 12.59
N ARG A 225 -12.71 5.04 11.43
CA ARG A 225 -12.65 5.86 10.21
C ARG A 225 -14.05 6.25 9.75
N ALA A 226 -14.97 5.29 9.64
CA ALA A 226 -16.32 5.53 9.19
C ALA A 226 -17.11 6.47 10.13
N LEU A 227 -16.88 6.38 11.45
CA LEU A 227 -17.46 7.32 12.41
C LEU A 227 -17.00 8.75 12.12
N TYR A 228 -15.69 8.96 11.95
CA TYR A 228 -15.12 10.29 11.70
C TYR A 228 -15.57 10.84 10.34
N ASP A 229 -15.60 9.99 9.30
CA ASP A 229 -16.07 10.38 7.97
C ASP A 229 -17.55 10.81 8.01
N LEU A 230 -18.40 10.12 8.78
CA LEU A 230 -19.79 10.51 8.98
C LEU A 230 -19.92 11.84 9.73
N LEU A 231 -19.18 12.00 10.83
CA LEU A 231 -19.20 13.23 11.63
C LEU A 231 -18.57 14.44 10.94
N SER A 232 -17.72 14.22 9.94
CA SER A 232 -17.21 15.31 9.07
C SER A 232 -18.25 15.82 8.08
N LYS A 233 -19.25 15.01 7.74
CA LYS A 233 -20.34 15.35 6.81
C LYS A 233 -21.58 15.85 7.54
N ASP A 234 -21.83 15.30 8.71
CA ASP A 234 -22.94 15.67 9.60
C ASP A 234 -22.38 15.93 11.00
N GLU A 235 -21.91 17.16 11.18
CA GLU A 235 -21.27 17.63 12.41
C GLU A 235 -22.19 17.50 13.63
N LEU A 236 -21.58 17.51 14.82
CA LEU A 236 -22.34 17.58 16.07
C LEU A 236 -23.04 18.94 16.19
N ARG A 237 -24.24 18.93 16.77
CA ARG A 237 -25.07 20.12 16.99
C ARG A 237 -25.51 20.22 18.44
N LEU A 238 -26.06 21.37 18.80
CA LEU A 238 -26.63 21.57 20.14
C LEU A 238 -27.71 20.51 20.43
N GLY A 239 -27.58 19.84 21.57
CA GLY A 239 -28.43 18.71 21.97
C GLY A 239 -27.85 17.33 21.66
N ASP A 240 -26.76 17.26 20.89
CA ASP A 240 -26.04 15.99 20.66
C ASP A 240 -25.14 15.64 21.85
N SER A 241 -24.83 14.35 21.98
CA SER A 241 -23.91 13.86 23.01
C SER A 241 -23.02 12.74 22.50
N VAL A 242 -21.85 12.61 23.12
CA VAL A 242 -20.89 11.55 22.88
C VAL A 242 -20.75 10.73 24.16
N VAL A 243 -20.96 9.42 24.03
CA VAL A 243 -20.71 8.44 25.09
C VAL A 243 -19.56 7.55 24.66
N VAL A 244 -18.54 7.45 25.50
CA VAL A 244 -17.39 6.57 25.29
C VAL A 244 -17.47 5.45 26.31
N PHE A 245 -17.51 4.21 25.82
CA PHE A 245 -17.51 2.99 26.63
C PHE A 245 -16.16 2.30 26.52
N ASP A 246 -15.77 1.64 27.61
CA ASP A 246 -14.63 0.75 27.64
C ASP A 246 -14.95 -0.47 28.51
N LEU A 247 -14.57 -1.65 28.04
CA LEU A 247 -14.81 -2.90 28.73
C LEU A 247 -13.82 -3.07 29.90
N ASP A 248 -14.37 -3.22 31.10
CA ASP A 248 -13.56 -3.27 32.31
C ASP A 248 -12.74 -4.58 32.36
N ALA A 249 -11.45 -4.45 32.65
CA ALA A 249 -10.51 -5.57 32.79
C ALA A 249 -10.45 -6.51 31.57
N PHE A 250 -10.75 -6.03 30.36
CA PHE A 250 -10.79 -6.85 29.15
C PHE A 250 -9.46 -7.55 28.83
N LYS A 251 -8.32 -6.89 29.08
CA LYS A 251 -7.01 -7.55 29.02
C LYS A 251 -6.93 -8.80 29.92
N SER A 252 -7.45 -8.74 31.14
CA SER A 252 -7.45 -9.88 32.07
C SER A 252 -8.31 -11.04 31.55
N ILE A 253 -9.41 -10.73 30.87
CA ILE A 253 -10.27 -11.73 30.22
C ILE A 253 -9.50 -12.45 29.13
N ASN A 254 -8.81 -11.71 28.26
CA ASN A 254 -7.96 -12.30 27.22
C ASN A 254 -6.83 -13.15 27.80
N ASP A 255 -6.16 -12.65 28.84
CA ASP A 255 -5.04 -13.34 29.47
C ASP A 255 -5.48 -14.63 30.19
N THR A 256 -6.72 -14.68 30.71
CA THR A 256 -7.24 -15.83 31.48
C THR A 256 -7.96 -16.85 30.61
N HIS A 257 -8.78 -16.38 29.66
CA HIS A 257 -9.71 -17.23 28.88
C HIS A 257 -9.35 -17.30 27.39
N GLY A 258 -8.34 -16.56 26.95
CA GLY A 258 -7.89 -16.51 25.56
C GLY A 258 -8.66 -15.52 24.69
N HIS A 259 -8.04 -15.12 23.59
CA HIS A 259 -8.57 -14.10 22.68
C HIS A 259 -9.94 -14.45 22.07
N MET A 260 -10.21 -15.74 21.81
CA MET A 260 -11.51 -16.16 21.27
C MET A 260 -12.68 -15.85 22.23
N VAL A 261 -12.45 -15.94 23.54
CA VAL A 261 -13.46 -15.58 24.55
C VAL A 261 -13.62 -14.07 24.63
N GLY A 262 -12.51 -13.32 24.58
CA GLY A 262 -12.54 -11.86 24.49
C GLY A 262 -13.31 -11.35 23.27
N ASP A 263 -13.12 -11.98 22.11
CA ASP A 263 -13.87 -11.69 20.89
C ASP A 263 -15.38 -11.91 21.09
N GLY A 264 -15.77 -12.97 21.81
CA GLY A 264 -17.16 -13.21 22.20
C GLY A 264 -17.76 -12.10 23.07
N VAL A 265 -16.98 -11.58 24.02
CA VAL A 265 -17.41 -10.44 24.87
C VAL A 265 -17.60 -9.17 24.04
N LEU A 266 -16.69 -8.89 23.10
CA LEU A 266 -16.79 -7.74 22.19
C LEU A 266 -18.04 -7.82 21.30
N CYS A 267 -18.33 -8.99 20.76
CA CYS A 267 -19.55 -9.24 19.98
C CYS A 267 -20.81 -9.06 20.85
N ALA A 268 -20.85 -9.64 22.04
CA ALA A 268 -21.98 -9.50 22.95
C ALA A 268 -22.25 -8.03 23.33
N PHE A 269 -21.20 -7.26 23.62
CA PHE A 269 -21.35 -5.83 23.91
C PHE A 269 -21.83 -5.04 22.69
N SER A 270 -21.36 -5.40 21.49
CA SER A 270 -21.82 -4.78 20.24
C SER A 270 -23.29 -5.02 19.98
N ASP A 271 -23.79 -6.22 20.29
CA ASP A 271 -25.21 -6.55 20.19
C ASP A 271 -26.05 -5.81 21.23
N ILE A 272 -25.55 -5.65 22.46
CA ILE A 272 -26.18 -4.78 23.47
C ILE A 272 -26.32 -3.37 22.92
N LEU A 273 -25.25 -2.78 22.38
CA LEU A 273 -25.29 -1.43 21.83
C LEU A 273 -26.33 -1.31 20.72
N ARG A 274 -26.35 -2.25 19.76
CA ARG A 274 -27.35 -2.27 18.67
C ARG A 274 -28.78 -2.32 19.18
N ASN A 275 -29.05 -3.12 20.21
CA ASN A 275 -30.40 -3.32 20.73
C ASN A 275 -30.92 -2.10 21.51
N HIS A 276 -30.03 -1.20 21.95
CA HIS A 276 -30.39 -0.02 22.73
C HIS A 276 -30.51 1.26 21.90
N ILE A 277 -30.02 1.26 20.65
CA ILE A 277 -29.95 2.47 19.82
C ILE A 277 -31.04 2.49 18.76
N ASP A 278 -31.43 3.69 18.38
CA ASP A 278 -32.32 3.98 17.24
C ASP A 278 -31.52 4.24 15.96
N VAL A 279 -32.25 4.42 14.85
CA VAL A 279 -31.68 4.57 13.49
C VAL A 279 -30.80 5.83 13.35
N GLU A 280 -31.02 6.86 14.19
CA GLU A 280 -30.30 8.14 14.10
C GLU A 280 -29.00 8.18 14.92
N ALA A 281 -28.77 7.20 15.80
CA ALA A 281 -27.56 7.11 16.59
C ALA A 281 -26.40 6.47 15.79
N LEU A 282 -25.18 6.98 16.01
CA LEU A 282 -23.97 6.37 15.45
C LEU A 282 -23.28 5.55 16.52
N VAL A 283 -23.05 4.27 16.24
CA VAL A 283 -22.28 3.36 17.10
C VAL A 283 -21.04 2.88 16.36
N ALA A 284 -19.88 2.98 17.02
CA ALA A 284 -18.61 2.57 16.46
C ALA A 284 -17.71 1.89 17.48
N ARG A 285 -16.88 0.97 17.01
CA ARG A 285 -15.71 0.48 17.74
C ARG A 285 -14.49 1.25 17.27
N ILE A 286 -13.85 1.97 18.19
CA ILE A 286 -12.74 2.89 17.85
C ILE A 286 -11.36 2.39 18.28
N GLY A 287 -11.32 1.40 19.17
CA GLY A 287 -10.12 0.79 19.72
C GLY A 287 -10.32 -0.70 20.01
N GLY A 288 -9.37 -1.31 20.72
CA GLY A 288 -9.42 -2.74 21.06
C GLY A 288 -10.66 -3.09 21.90
N GLU A 289 -10.91 -2.34 22.97
CA GLU A 289 -12.01 -2.55 23.91
C GLU A 289 -12.90 -1.31 24.07
N GLU A 290 -12.72 -0.32 23.19
CA GLU A 290 -13.33 1.01 23.26
C GLU A 290 -14.41 1.20 22.20
N PHE A 291 -15.57 1.67 22.64
CA PHE A 291 -16.74 1.92 21.81
C PHE A 291 -17.23 3.36 21.98
N VAL A 292 -17.76 3.93 20.91
CA VAL A 292 -18.33 5.27 20.90
C VAL A 292 -19.76 5.20 20.42
N LEU A 293 -20.62 5.90 21.16
CA LEU A 293 -21.99 6.16 20.80
C LEU A 293 -22.20 7.67 20.66
N VAL A 294 -22.73 8.10 19.52
CA VAL A 294 -23.16 9.49 19.28
C VAL A 294 -24.67 9.50 19.21
N LEU A 295 -25.30 10.27 20.11
CA LEU A 295 -26.75 10.42 20.19
C LEU A 295 -27.14 11.81 19.73
N ARG A 296 -28.18 11.88 18.90
CA ARG A 296 -28.67 13.13 18.31
C ARG A 296 -29.83 13.70 19.14
N GLN A 297 -29.72 14.98 19.50
CA GLN A 297 -30.80 15.78 20.11
C GLN A 297 -31.58 15.11 21.25
N ARG A 298 -30.89 14.44 22.18
CA ARG A 298 -31.54 13.75 23.32
C ARG A 298 -31.42 14.54 24.63
N PRO A 299 -32.45 14.55 25.49
CA PRO A 299 -32.36 15.10 26.83
C PRO A 299 -31.23 14.46 27.63
N HIS A 300 -30.56 15.25 28.49
CA HIS A 300 -29.40 14.76 29.25
C HIS A 300 -29.76 13.54 30.10
N THR A 301 -30.93 13.56 30.76
CA THR A 301 -31.43 12.45 31.59
C THR A 301 -31.57 11.14 30.80
N ASP A 302 -31.96 11.23 29.54
CA ASP A 302 -32.21 10.07 28.68
C ASP A 302 -30.88 9.46 28.22
N VAL A 303 -29.89 10.32 27.93
CA VAL A 303 -28.52 9.90 27.60
C VAL A 303 -27.88 9.16 28.78
N LEU A 304 -28.02 9.70 30.00
CA LEU A 304 -27.53 9.03 31.22
C LEU A 304 -28.22 7.69 31.44
N SER A 305 -29.56 7.66 31.33
CA SER A 305 -30.36 6.46 31.55
C SER A 305 -30.03 5.37 30.53
N LEU A 306 -29.81 5.75 29.26
CA LEU A 306 -29.41 4.84 28.20
C LEU A 306 -28.03 4.24 28.47
N ALA A 307 -27.04 5.07 28.80
CA ALA A 307 -25.69 4.61 29.10
C ALA A 307 -25.67 3.66 30.30
N ASP A 308 -26.46 3.95 31.34
CA ASP A 308 -26.58 3.09 32.51
C ASP A 308 -27.33 1.78 32.20
N ALA A 309 -28.34 1.82 31.33
CA ALA A 309 -29.03 0.62 30.85
C ALA A 309 -28.07 -0.31 30.09
N ILE A 310 -27.31 0.23 29.13
CA ILE A 310 -26.29 -0.51 28.37
C ILE A 310 -25.27 -1.15 29.33
N ARG A 311 -24.77 -0.38 30.30
CA ARG A 311 -23.85 -0.86 31.32
C ARG A 311 -24.44 -2.04 32.11
N LYS A 312 -25.67 -1.88 32.60
CA LYS A 312 -26.38 -2.92 33.36
C LYS A 312 -26.61 -4.17 32.51
N SER A 313 -27.01 -4.02 31.24
CA SER A 313 -27.21 -5.16 30.34
C SER A 313 -25.96 -6.02 30.20
N LEU A 314 -24.77 -5.44 30.05
CA LEU A 314 -23.54 -6.22 30.01
C LEU A 314 -23.28 -6.94 31.32
N SER A 315 -23.49 -6.28 32.46
CA SER A 315 -23.26 -6.87 33.79
C SER A 315 -24.16 -8.08 34.11
N LEU A 316 -25.27 -8.23 33.38
CA LEU A 316 -26.20 -9.35 33.52
C LEU A 316 -25.84 -10.55 32.64
N ILE A 317 -24.91 -10.41 31.70
CA ILE A 317 -24.48 -11.51 30.84
C ILE A 317 -23.45 -12.36 31.60
N ALA A 318 -23.78 -13.64 31.78
CA ALA A 318 -22.84 -14.67 32.20
C ALA A 318 -22.22 -15.31 30.96
N PHE A 319 -20.89 -15.26 30.88
CA PHE A 319 -20.11 -15.90 29.83
C PHE A 319 -19.63 -17.26 30.33
N ASP A 320 -20.05 -18.34 29.69
CA ASP A 320 -19.62 -19.69 30.04
C ASP A 320 -18.36 -20.07 29.25
N THR A 321 -17.38 -20.65 29.95
CA THR A 321 -16.09 -21.03 29.37
C THR A 321 -15.64 -22.39 29.92
N GLN A 322 -14.67 -23.02 29.25
CA GLN A 322 -14.08 -24.28 29.73
C GLN A 322 -13.43 -24.16 31.11
N THR A 323 -13.08 -22.94 31.52
CA THR A 323 -12.46 -22.62 32.82
C THR A 323 -13.46 -22.17 33.90
N GLY A 324 -14.76 -22.15 33.58
CA GLY A 324 -15.83 -21.68 34.45
C GLY A 324 -16.52 -20.41 33.95
N GLY A 325 -17.71 -20.14 34.46
CA GLY A 325 -18.49 -18.95 34.11
C GLY A 325 -17.94 -17.67 34.75
N PHE A 326 -17.96 -16.56 34.01
CA PHE A 326 -17.60 -15.25 34.51
C PHE A 326 -18.60 -14.17 34.05
N THR A 327 -18.56 -13.01 34.71
CA THR A 327 -19.27 -11.80 34.28
C THR A 327 -18.27 -10.68 34.07
N THR A 328 -18.62 -9.70 33.23
CA THR A 328 -17.83 -8.50 33.02
C THR A 328 -18.71 -7.25 33.04
N THR A 329 -18.07 -6.09 33.12
CA THR A 329 -18.73 -4.78 33.19
C THR A 329 -18.12 -3.84 32.17
N THR A 330 -18.77 -2.70 31.99
CA THR A 330 -18.21 -1.58 31.21
C THR A 330 -18.29 -0.32 32.04
N SER A 331 -17.34 0.58 31.81
CA SER A 331 -17.40 1.95 32.29
C SER A 331 -17.71 2.87 31.13
N ALA A 332 -18.44 3.97 31.41
CA ALA A 332 -18.84 4.93 30.40
C ALA A 332 -18.54 6.37 30.83
N GLY A 333 -18.10 7.17 29.86
CA GLY A 333 -17.93 8.62 29.99
C GLY A 333 -18.84 9.36 29.01
N ILE A 334 -19.53 10.40 29.48
CA ILE A 334 -20.49 11.18 28.69
C ILE A 334 -20.04 12.64 28.63
N ALA A 335 -20.11 13.23 27.43
CA ALA A 335 -20.03 14.67 27.22
C ALA A 335 -21.14 15.15 26.28
N PHE A 336 -21.66 16.35 26.54
CA PHE A 336 -22.72 16.97 25.75
C PHE A 336 -22.12 18.03 24.84
N TYR A 337 -22.59 18.14 23.60
CA TYR A 337 -22.14 19.20 22.70
C TYR A 337 -22.62 20.57 23.20
N THR A 338 -21.69 21.52 23.32
CA THR A 338 -21.94 22.88 23.82
C THR A 338 -21.58 23.92 22.76
N PRO A 339 -22.11 25.16 22.83
CA PRO A 339 -21.77 26.23 21.88
C PRO A 339 -20.28 26.59 21.80
N GLY A 340 -19.47 26.22 22.80
CA GLY A 340 -18.02 26.44 22.81
C GLY A 340 -17.21 25.36 22.08
N ASP A 341 -17.86 24.27 21.67
CA ASP A 341 -17.20 23.15 21.01
C ASP A 341 -16.99 23.41 19.52
N ARG A 342 -15.78 23.08 19.04
CA ARG A 342 -15.40 23.31 17.64
C ARG A 342 -15.63 22.10 16.75
N ASP A 343 -15.53 20.90 17.32
CA ASP A 343 -15.56 19.64 16.59
C ASP A 343 -15.89 18.45 17.49
N PHE A 344 -16.12 17.28 16.87
CA PHE A 344 -16.29 16.01 17.56
C PHE A 344 -15.10 15.67 18.48
N GLN A 345 -13.86 15.98 18.09
CA GLN A 345 -12.68 15.66 18.88
C GLN A 345 -12.68 16.33 20.25
N THR A 346 -13.17 17.57 20.31
CA THR A 346 -13.27 18.34 21.55
C THR A 346 -14.25 17.67 22.53
N VAL A 347 -15.43 17.27 22.04
CA VAL A 347 -16.44 16.57 22.86
C VAL A 347 -15.97 15.17 23.25
N PHE A 348 -15.39 14.43 22.31
CA PHE A 348 -14.84 13.09 22.54
C PHE A 348 -13.80 13.10 23.67
N ARG A 349 -12.88 14.08 23.69
CA ARG A 349 -11.86 14.19 24.75
C ARG A 349 -12.46 14.43 26.14
N ARG A 350 -13.58 15.16 26.24
CA ARG A 350 -14.27 15.36 27.53
C ARG A 350 -14.99 14.09 27.97
N ALA A 351 -15.62 13.37 27.04
CA ALA A 351 -16.24 12.09 27.32
C ALA A 351 -15.17 11.05 27.77
N ASP A 352 -14.01 11.02 27.11
CA ASP A 352 -12.87 10.19 27.51
C ASP A 352 -12.34 10.55 28.91
N THR A 353 -12.25 11.85 29.22
CA THR A 353 -11.89 12.31 30.59
C THR A 353 -12.90 11.83 31.63
N ALA A 354 -14.20 11.84 31.29
CA ALA A 354 -15.25 11.31 32.16
C ALA A 354 -15.16 9.78 32.31
N LEU A 355 -14.83 9.05 31.24
CA LEU A 355 -14.61 7.61 31.27
C LEU A 355 -13.43 7.25 32.19
N TYR A 356 -12.33 8.00 32.07
CA TYR A 356 -11.17 7.86 32.95
C TYR A 356 -11.57 8.03 34.42
N ARG A 357 -12.43 9.02 34.73
CA ARG A 357 -12.99 9.21 36.07
C ARG A 357 -13.83 8.01 36.52
N ALA A 358 -14.69 7.45 35.65
CA ALA A 358 -15.48 6.26 35.97
C ALA A 358 -14.60 5.06 36.33
N LYS A 359 -13.50 4.84 35.59
CA LYS A 359 -12.53 3.78 35.88
C LYS A 359 -11.84 3.98 37.24
N HIS A 360 -11.47 5.22 37.58
CA HIS A 360 -10.87 5.55 38.88
C HIS A 360 -11.81 5.45 40.06
N LEU A 361 -13.10 5.69 39.86
CA LEU A 361 -14.14 5.56 40.89
C LEU A 361 -14.58 4.09 41.13
N GLY A 362 -13.79 3.13 40.65
CA GLY A 362 -14.03 1.70 40.91
C GLY A 362 -14.67 0.94 39.75
N ARG A 363 -14.67 1.49 38.52
CA ARG A 363 -15.22 0.86 37.31
C ARG A 363 -16.72 0.57 37.41
N ASN A 364 -17.31 -0.07 36.39
CA ASN A 364 -18.74 -0.36 36.31
C ASN A 364 -19.62 0.86 36.62
N LYS A 365 -19.24 2.02 36.07
CA LYS A 365 -19.86 3.32 36.37
C LYS A 365 -20.05 4.15 35.11
N VAL A 366 -21.04 5.03 35.17
CA VAL A 366 -21.26 6.09 34.19
C VAL A 366 -20.89 7.41 34.82
N CYS A 367 -19.97 8.15 34.19
CA CYS A 367 -19.60 9.50 34.61
C CYS A 367 -19.91 10.49 33.49
N THR A 368 -20.31 11.69 33.88
CA THR A 368 -20.42 12.82 32.95
C THR A 368 -19.22 13.75 33.13
N GLU A 369 -18.98 14.62 32.16
CA GLU A 369 -18.00 15.70 32.28
C GLU A 369 -18.26 16.60 33.52
N LEU A 370 -19.52 16.71 33.96
CA LEU A 370 -19.95 17.57 35.05
C LEU A 370 -19.92 16.90 36.45
N HIS A 371 -20.34 15.63 36.63
CA HIS A 371 -20.35 14.89 37.91
C HIS A 371 -20.44 13.35 37.71
N SER A 372 -20.11 12.54 38.75
CA SER A 372 -20.35 11.09 38.78
C SER A 372 -21.83 10.78 39.04
N VAL A 373 -22.45 9.92 38.21
CA VAL A 373 -23.82 9.44 38.43
C VAL A 373 -23.77 8.31 39.46
N ALA A 374 -24.62 8.37 40.48
CA ALA A 374 -24.63 7.45 41.62
C ALA A 374 -24.97 6.01 41.21
#